data_AF-U7HQG3-F1
#
_entry.id   AF-U7HQG3-F1
#
_cell.length_a   1.000
_cell.length_b   1.000
_cell.length_c   1.000
_cell.angle_alpha   90.00
_cell.angle_beta   90.00
_cell.angle_gamma   90.00
#
_symmetry.space_group_name_H-M   'P 1'
#
loop_
_entity.id
_entity.type
_entity.pdbx_description
1 polymer ?
#
loop_
_entity_poly.entity_id
_entity_poly.type
_entity_poly.pdbx_seq_one_letter_code
_entity_poly.pdbx_strand_id
1 'polypeptide(L)'
;MKADEIRTQLQGIKAELESLNPVTDAELSAQVAAGGNADELVEQAAQTDKRRRTLAIQADALQKQLSAAIKAEAGPAVAQHQKAREKAIEAARKALQASHEAVTAFTEAISQWEAAAADAEQAGYDANMTASQAGLSKPVPLTGIGSGEFYQLERRIAASLNPHRRDGSQLNKQQIDLEG
;
A
#
# COMPACT_ATOMS: atom_id res chain seq x y z
N MET A 1 22.27 -18.91 17.80
CA MET A 1 22.66 -17.51 18.04
C MET A 1 21.53 -16.63 17.59
N LYS A 2 21.08 -15.70 18.45
CA LYS A 2 20.01 -14.73 18.13
C LYS A 2 20.57 -13.59 17.27
N ALA A 3 19.73 -12.90 16.48
CA ALA A 3 20.18 -11.79 15.63
C ALA A 3 20.93 -10.70 16.41
N ASP A 4 20.50 -10.42 17.64
CA ASP A 4 21.14 -9.42 18.51
C ASP A 4 22.55 -9.83 18.94
N GLU A 5 22.78 -11.12 19.24
CA GLU A 5 24.09 -11.66 19.59
C GLU A 5 25.07 -11.53 18.41
N ILE A 6 24.61 -11.84 17.19
CA ILE A 6 25.40 -11.66 15.97
C ILE A 6 25.72 -10.17 15.74
N ARG A 7 24.75 -9.28 15.99
CA ARG A 7 24.92 -7.83 15.80
C ARG A 7 25.98 -7.27 16.76
N THR A 8 25.97 -7.67 18.03
CA THR A 8 26.98 -7.29 19.01
C THR A 8 28.37 -7.80 18.63
N GLN A 9 28.50 -9.06 18.19
CA GLN A 9 29.79 -9.61 17.74
C GLN A 9 30.34 -8.86 16.51
N LEU A 10 29.47 -8.55 15.55
CA LEU A 10 29.84 -7.83 14.33
C LEU A 10 30.26 -6.38 14.63
N GLN A 11 29.63 -5.72 15.60
CA GLN A 11 30.08 -4.41 16.10
C GLN A 11 31.48 -4.50 16.73
N GLY A 12 31.74 -5.51 17.56
CA GLY A 12 33.07 -5.72 18.15
C GLY A 12 34.16 -5.91 17.10
N ILE A 13 33.91 -6.73 16.08
CA ILE A 13 34.87 -6.96 14.99
C ILE A 13 35.09 -5.70 14.14
N LYS A 14 34.05 -4.90 13.89
CA LYS A 14 34.18 -3.62 13.19
C LYS A 14 35.04 -2.62 13.95
N ALA A 15 34.82 -2.50 15.26
CA ALA A 15 35.63 -1.65 16.11
C ALA A 15 37.11 -2.11 16.14
N GLU A 16 37.36 -3.43 16.17
CA GLU A 16 38.71 -3.98 16.09
C GLU A 16 39.37 -3.68 14.73
N LEU A 17 38.64 -3.82 13.62
CA LEU A 17 39.12 -3.48 12.27
C LEU A 17 39.46 -2.00 12.10
N GLU A 18 38.68 -1.11 12.72
CA GLU A 18 38.94 0.33 12.75
C GLU A 18 40.20 0.67 13.56
N SER A 19 40.49 -0.10 14.61
CA SER A 19 41.70 0.10 15.43
C SER A 19 43.00 -0.38 14.76
N LEU A 20 42.92 -1.33 13.83
CA LEU A 20 44.07 -1.94 13.17
C LEU A 20 44.43 -1.22 11.87
N ASN A 21 44.80 0.07 11.88
CA ASN A 21 45.13 0.77 10.63
C ASN A 21 46.31 0.12 9.87
N PRO A 22 46.23 -0.01 8.53
CA PRO A 22 47.33 -0.53 7.74
C PRO A 22 48.49 0.49 7.78
N VAL A 23 49.68 0.01 8.12
CA VAL A 23 50.89 0.83 8.13
C VAL A 23 51.42 0.91 6.71
N THR A 24 51.63 2.13 6.20
CA THR A 24 52.15 2.36 4.86
C THR A 24 53.67 2.22 4.80
N ASP A 25 54.22 1.92 3.62
CA ASP A 25 55.67 1.87 3.41
C ASP A 25 56.37 3.20 3.74
N ALA A 26 55.67 4.32 3.58
CA ALA A 26 56.15 5.65 3.97
C ALA A 26 56.27 5.81 5.49
N GLU A 27 55.29 5.31 6.26
CA GLU A 27 55.33 5.30 7.72
C GLU A 27 56.39 4.35 8.27
N LEU A 28 56.53 3.16 7.65
CA LEU A 28 57.61 2.22 7.97
C LEU A 28 58.98 2.85 7.72
N SER A 29 59.16 3.50 6.56
CA SER A 29 60.42 4.18 6.21
C SER A 29 60.75 5.32 7.18
N ALA A 30 59.75 6.08 7.63
CA ALA A 30 59.92 7.13 8.63
C ALA A 30 60.34 6.56 10.00
N GLN A 31 59.78 5.41 10.41
CA GLN A 31 60.13 4.74 11.67
C GLN A 31 61.53 4.12 11.64
N VAL A 32 61.95 3.56 10.51
CA VAL A 32 63.33 3.09 10.30
C VAL A 32 64.32 4.25 10.33
N ALA A 33 63.99 5.37 9.67
CA ALA A 33 64.82 6.59 9.73
C ALA A 33 64.93 7.18 11.15
N ALA A 34 63.92 6.95 12.01
CA ALA A 34 63.94 7.30 13.42
C ALA A 34 64.70 6.29 14.31
N GLY A 35 65.32 5.25 13.73
CA GLY A 35 66.13 4.26 14.44
C GLY A 35 65.42 2.93 14.77
N GLY A 36 64.20 2.71 14.25
CA GLY A 36 63.49 1.43 14.40
C GLY A 36 64.13 0.29 13.58
N ASN A 37 63.97 -0.94 14.05
CA ASN A 37 64.42 -2.14 13.33
C ASN A 37 63.47 -2.45 12.17
N ALA A 38 63.98 -2.41 10.93
CA ALA A 38 63.19 -2.64 9.73
C ALA A 38 62.51 -4.02 9.71
N ASP A 39 63.19 -5.08 10.14
CA ASP A 39 62.65 -6.45 10.11
C ASP A 39 61.48 -6.60 11.08
N GLU A 40 61.62 -6.06 12.30
CA GLU A 40 60.57 -6.09 13.31
C GLU A 40 59.33 -5.27 12.90
N LEU A 41 59.54 -4.10 12.29
CA LEU A 41 58.46 -3.23 11.83
C LEU A 41 57.68 -3.84 10.66
N VAL A 42 58.38 -4.47 9.71
CA VAL A 42 57.75 -5.21 8.60
C VAL A 42 56.98 -6.42 9.12
N GLU A 43 57.54 -7.14 10.10
CA GLU A 43 56.85 -8.29 10.71
C GLU A 43 55.59 -7.87 11.47
N GLN A 44 55.62 -6.76 12.21
CA GLN A 44 54.44 -6.21 12.90
C GLN A 44 53.37 -5.73 11.90
N ALA A 45 53.75 -5.09 10.80
CA ALA A 45 52.84 -4.70 9.73
C ALA A 45 52.17 -5.93 9.09
N ALA A 46 52.96 -6.98 8.80
CA ALA A 46 52.43 -8.24 8.26
C ALA A 46 51.46 -8.96 9.22
N GLN A 47 51.74 -8.94 10.52
CA GLN A 47 50.84 -9.49 11.55
C GLN A 47 49.53 -8.70 11.64
N THR A 48 49.60 -7.37 11.57
CA THR A 48 48.44 -6.47 11.55
C THR A 48 47.55 -6.76 10.34
N ASP A 49 48.15 -6.86 9.15
CA ASP A 49 47.44 -7.18 7.92
C ASP A 49 46.80 -8.57 7.94
N LYS A 50 47.50 -9.57 8.48
CA LYS A 50 46.95 -10.91 8.67
C LYS A 50 45.73 -10.87 9.58
N ARG A 51 45.80 -10.14 10.71
CA ARG A 51 44.69 -9.98 11.65
C ARG A 51 43.51 -9.26 11.00
N ARG A 52 43.75 -8.15 10.28
CA ARG A 52 42.71 -7.44 9.50
C ARG A 52 42.01 -8.38 8.53
N ARG A 53 42.75 -9.16 7.76
CA ARG A 53 42.16 -10.12 6.79
C ARG A 53 41.30 -11.16 7.49
N THR A 54 41.76 -11.72 8.61
CA THR A 54 40.98 -12.69 9.40
C THR A 54 39.67 -12.06 9.91
N LEU A 55 39.74 -10.86 10.50
CA LEU A 55 38.58 -10.16 11.02
C LEU A 55 37.60 -9.77 9.90
N ALA A 56 38.08 -9.36 8.73
CA ALA A 56 37.23 -9.03 7.58
C ALA A 56 36.44 -10.26 7.09
N ILE A 57 37.07 -11.43 7.03
CA ILE A 57 36.40 -12.69 6.66
C ILE A 57 35.35 -13.06 7.72
N GLN A 58 35.69 -12.92 9.01
CA GLN A 58 34.74 -13.17 10.11
C GLN A 58 33.56 -12.21 10.07
N ALA A 59 33.79 -10.92 9.78
CA ALA A 59 32.75 -9.91 9.64
C ALA A 59 31.79 -10.26 8.50
N ASP A 60 32.29 -10.64 7.32
CA ASP A 60 31.46 -11.05 6.18
C ASP A 60 30.61 -12.29 6.52
N ALA A 61 31.21 -13.29 7.17
CA ALA A 61 30.49 -14.49 7.62
C ALA A 61 29.36 -14.15 8.61
N LEU A 62 29.64 -13.31 9.61
CA LEU A 62 28.63 -12.86 10.58
C LEU A 62 27.57 -11.99 9.91
N GLN A 63 27.91 -11.19 8.89
CA GLN A 63 26.95 -10.36 8.18
C GLN A 63 25.95 -11.22 7.39
N LYS A 64 26.42 -12.30 6.76
CA LYS A 64 25.57 -13.30 6.11
C LYS A 64 24.67 -14.01 7.12
N GLN A 65 25.21 -14.41 8.27
CA GLN A 65 24.44 -15.04 9.34
C GLN A 65 23.38 -14.08 9.92
N LEU A 66 23.72 -12.81 10.12
CA LEU A 66 22.80 -11.78 10.61
C LEU A 66 21.64 -11.58 9.62
N SER A 67 21.95 -11.49 8.32
CA SER A 67 20.92 -11.37 7.28
C SER A 67 19.96 -12.57 7.29
N ALA A 68 20.50 -13.79 7.41
CA ALA A 68 19.69 -15.00 7.50
C ALA A 68 18.82 -15.02 8.76
N ALA A 69 19.37 -14.64 9.92
CA ALA A 69 18.63 -14.58 11.19
C ALA A 69 17.49 -13.56 11.15
N ILE A 70 17.75 -12.34 10.64
CA ILE A 70 16.72 -11.31 10.47
C ILE A 70 15.60 -11.79 9.54
N LYS A 71 15.95 -12.44 8.41
CA LYS A 71 14.95 -13.01 7.49
C LYS A 71 14.11 -14.10 8.15
N ALA A 72 14.72 -14.95 8.97
CA ALA A 72 14.01 -16.01 9.69
C ALA A 72 13.07 -15.45 10.77
N GLU A 73 13.49 -14.41 11.49
CA GLU A 73 12.69 -13.74 12.52
C GLU A 73 11.51 -12.95 11.91
N ALA A 74 11.74 -12.21 10.82
CA ALA A 74 10.71 -11.41 10.16
C ALA A 74 9.77 -12.22 9.25
N GLY A 75 10.24 -13.36 8.73
CA GLY A 75 9.53 -14.18 7.74
C GLY A 75 8.09 -14.53 8.13
N PRO A 76 7.83 -15.06 9.35
CA PRO A 76 6.47 -15.40 9.79
C PRO A 76 5.51 -14.20 9.82
N ALA A 77 5.96 -13.05 10.34
CA ALA A 77 5.14 -11.84 10.40
C ALA A 77 4.83 -11.31 8.99
N VAL A 78 5.83 -11.28 8.10
CA VAL A 78 5.64 -10.90 6.69
C VAL A 78 4.64 -11.83 6.00
N ALA A 79 4.77 -13.14 6.18
CA ALA A 79 3.84 -14.12 5.62
C ALA A 79 2.41 -13.95 6.16
N GLN A 80 2.25 -13.67 7.46
CA GLN A 80 0.96 -13.39 8.06
C GLN A 80 0.31 -12.13 7.46
N HIS A 81 1.07 -11.04 7.32
CA HIS A 81 0.58 -9.81 6.70
C HIS A 81 0.23 -10.00 5.23
N GLN A 82 1.02 -10.76 4.47
CA GLN A 82 0.71 -11.09 3.07
C GLN A 82 -0.62 -11.85 2.97
N LYS A 83 -0.82 -12.88 3.80
CA LYS A 83 -2.09 -13.63 3.84
C LYS A 83 -3.29 -12.75 4.22
N ALA A 84 -3.12 -11.85 5.18
CA ALA A 84 -4.16 -10.89 5.56
C ALA A 84 -4.50 -9.93 4.42
N ARG A 85 -3.48 -9.44 3.70
CA ARG A 85 -3.63 -8.60 2.51
C ARG A 85 -4.37 -9.33 1.39
N GLU A 86 -4.01 -10.58 1.10
CA GLU A 86 -4.69 -11.40 0.09
C GLU A 86 -6.18 -11.59 0.41
N LYS A 87 -6.50 -11.91 1.67
CA LYS A 87 -7.88 -12.01 2.14
C LYS A 87 -8.65 -10.69 1.96
N ALA A 88 -8.01 -9.56 2.28
CA ALA A 88 -8.61 -8.24 2.08
C ALA A 88 -8.83 -7.91 0.60
N ILE A 89 -7.88 -8.26 -0.28
CA ILE A 89 -8.01 -8.10 -1.73
C ILE A 89 -9.18 -8.92 -2.26
N GLU A 90 -9.32 -10.17 -1.82
CA GLU A 90 -10.43 -11.03 -2.25
C GLU A 90 -11.78 -10.45 -1.79
N ALA A 91 -11.87 -9.98 -0.54
CA ALA A 91 -13.07 -9.31 -0.04
C ALA A 91 -13.40 -8.04 -0.84
N ALA A 92 -12.39 -7.23 -1.17
CA ALA A 92 -12.56 -6.02 -1.99
C ALA A 92 -13.05 -6.36 -3.40
N ARG A 93 -12.52 -7.42 -4.03
CA ARG A 93 -12.99 -7.89 -5.35
C ARG A 93 -14.45 -8.32 -5.31
N LYS A 94 -14.87 -9.09 -4.29
CA LYS A 94 -16.27 -9.49 -4.12
C LYS A 94 -17.18 -8.28 -3.92
N ALA A 95 -16.76 -7.30 -3.11
CA ALA A 95 -17.51 -6.06 -2.90
C ALA A 95 -17.62 -5.21 -4.17
N LEU A 96 -16.57 -5.17 -4.99
CA LEU A 96 -16.59 -4.48 -6.28
C LEU A 96 -17.56 -5.16 -7.26
N GLN A 97 -17.56 -6.49 -7.32
CA GLN A 97 -18.50 -7.23 -8.15
C GLN A 97 -19.96 -6.97 -7.71
N ALA A 98 -20.24 -7.06 -6.41
CA ALA A 98 -21.57 -6.78 -5.86
C ALA A 98 -22.02 -5.34 -6.16
N SER A 99 -21.10 -4.37 -6.09
CA SER A 99 -21.38 -2.99 -6.48
C SER A 99 -21.74 -2.87 -7.97
N HIS A 100 -21.03 -3.58 -8.84
CA HIS A 100 -21.32 -3.56 -10.28
C HIS A 100 -22.69 -4.18 -10.59
N GLU A 101 -23.02 -5.31 -9.97
CA GLU A 101 -24.33 -5.96 -10.09
C GLU A 101 -25.45 -5.03 -9.58
N ALA A 102 -25.25 -4.34 -8.46
CA ALA A 102 -26.21 -3.39 -7.92
C ALA A 102 -26.44 -2.18 -8.85
N VAL A 103 -25.37 -1.63 -9.44
CA VAL A 103 -25.47 -0.51 -10.40
C VAL A 103 -26.21 -0.94 -11.67
N THR A 104 -25.93 -2.14 -12.19
CA THR A 104 -26.63 -2.69 -13.36
C THR A 104 -28.12 -2.88 -13.07
N ALA A 105 -28.47 -3.53 -11.95
CA ALA A 105 -29.87 -3.72 -11.56
C ALA A 105 -30.61 -2.39 -11.35
N PHE A 106 -29.93 -1.39 -10.76
CA PHE A 106 -30.49 -0.05 -10.61
C PHE A 106 -30.75 0.63 -11.96
N THR A 107 -29.82 0.51 -12.90
CA THR A 107 -29.95 1.09 -14.24
C THR A 107 -31.12 0.46 -14.99
N GLU A 108 -31.25 -0.86 -14.92
CA GLU A 108 -32.37 -1.59 -15.52
C GLU A 108 -33.71 -1.15 -14.90
N ALA A 109 -33.79 -1.01 -13.58
CA ALA A 109 -34.99 -0.55 -12.90
C ALA A 109 -35.41 0.87 -13.32
N ILE A 110 -34.43 1.79 -13.49
CA ILE A 110 -34.72 3.12 -14.04
C ILE A 110 -35.26 3.03 -15.45
N SER A 111 -34.60 2.28 -16.35
CA SER A 111 -35.03 2.19 -17.74
C SER A 111 -36.44 1.57 -17.87
N GLN A 112 -36.75 0.55 -17.07
CA GLN A 112 -38.10 -0.03 -17.03
C GLN A 112 -39.14 0.99 -16.54
N TRP A 113 -38.79 1.77 -15.52
CA TRP A 113 -39.67 2.81 -15.01
C TRP A 113 -39.88 3.93 -16.03
N GLU A 114 -38.83 4.40 -16.72
CA GLU A 114 -38.94 5.43 -17.77
C GLU A 114 -39.88 4.99 -18.89
N ALA A 115 -39.77 3.73 -19.33
CA ALA A 115 -40.66 3.16 -20.33
C ALA A 115 -42.13 3.13 -19.83
N ALA A 116 -42.35 2.63 -18.60
CA ALA A 116 -43.69 2.59 -18.02
C ALA A 116 -44.28 3.99 -17.80
N ALA A 117 -43.46 4.97 -17.42
CA ALA A 117 -43.87 6.36 -17.26
C ALA A 117 -44.26 6.99 -18.60
N ALA A 118 -43.49 6.75 -19.66
CA ALA A 118 -43.81 7.22 -21.00
C ALA A 118 -45.12 6.61 -21.53
N ASP A 119 -45.33 5.31 -21.32
CA ASP A 119 -46.57 4.62 -21.70
C ASP A 119 -47.78 5.19 -20.95
N ALA A 120 -47.64 5.42 -19.64
CA ALA A 120 -48.71 6.00 -18.81
C ALA A 120 -49.03 7.44 -19.21
N GLU A 121 -48.01 8.25 -19.52
CA GLU A 121 -48.19 9.63 -20.00
C GLU A 121 -48.93 9.64 -21.35
N GLN A 122 -48.52 8.79 -22.29
CA GLN A 122 -49.18 8.67 -23.60
C GLN A 122 -50.64 8.25 -23.45
N ALA A 123 -50.92 7.22 -22.65
CA ALA A 123 -52.28 6.76 -22.39
C ALA A 123 -53.15 7.86 -21.73
N GLY A 124 -52.57 8.64 -20.82
CA GLY A 124 -53.23 9.78 -20.20
C GLY A 124 -53.56 10.90 -21.19
N TYR A 125 -52.64 11.21 -22.12
CA TYR A 125 -52.90 12.15 -23.21
C TYR A 125 -54.01 11.67 -24.13
N ASP A 126 -53.98 10.41 -24.55
CA ASP A 126 -54.98 9.83 -25.45
C ASP A 126 -56.37 9.87 -24.81
N ALA A 127 -56.49 9.46 -23.54
CA ALA A 127 -57.75 9.52 -22.79
C ALA A 127 -58.30 10.96 -22.68
N ASN A 128 -57.41 11.94 -22.43
CA ASN A 128 -57.79 13.35 -22.34
C ASN A 128 -58.19 13.94 -23.71
N MET A 129 -57.55 13.51 -24.79
CA MET A 129 -57.91 13.88 -26.16
C MET A 129 -59.28 13.34 -26.55
N THR A 130 -59.56 12.06 -26.28
CA THR A 130 -60.87 11.46 -26.51
C THR A 130 -61.97 12.13 -25.70
N ALA A 131 -61.72 12.43 -24.41
CA ALA A 131 -62.66 13.17 -23.58
C ALA A 131 -62.97 14.55 -24.16
N SER A 132 -61.95 15.27 -24.62
CA SER A 132 -62.11 16.59 -25.24
C SER A 132 -62.92 16.53 -26.53
N GLN A 133 -62.73 15.51 -27.37
CA GLN A 133 -63.50 15.30 -28.60
C GLN A 133 -64.98 15.00 -28.30
N ALA A 134 -65.27 14.36 -27.16
CA ALA A 134 -66.61 14.10 -26.67
C ALA A 134 -67.24 15.31 -25.92
N GLY A 135 -66.53 16.44 -25.81
CA GLY A 135 -67.00 17.62 -25.07
C GLY A 135 -66.97 17.47 -23.55
N LEU A 136 -66.21 16.49 -23.04
CA LEU A 136 -66.07 16.20 -21.61
C LEU A 136 -64.80 16.85 -21.04
N SER A 137 -64.83 17.14 -19.74
CA SER A 137 -63.63 17.59 -19.01
C SER A 137 -62.56 16.49 -19.00
N LYS A 138 -61.29 16.89 -19.13
CA LYS A 138 -60.12 15.99 -19.09
C LYS A 138 -60.09 15.18 -17.79
N PRO A 139 -60.26 13.85 -17.82
CA PRO A 139 -60.40 13.05 -16.61
C PRO A 139 -59.06 12.61 -16.00
N VAL A 140 -57.95 12.67 -16.74
CA VAL A 140 -56.65 12.15 -16.27
C VAL A 140 -55.69 13.31 -15.96
N PRO A 141 -55.21 13.44 -14.70
CA PRO A 141 -54.15 14.39 -14.36
C PRO A 141 -52.82 13.93 -14.96
N LEU A 142 -51.99 14.87 -15.43
CA LEU A 142 -50.67 14.56 -16.00
C LEU A 142 -49.69 14.19 -14.87
N THR A 143 -49.21 12.95 -14.88
CA THR A 143 -48.15 12.46 -13.99
C THR A 143 -47.08 11.76 -14.82
N GLY A 144 -45.83 12.23 -14.80
CA GLY A 144 -44.71 11.71 -15.60
C GLY A 144 -43.36 11.92 -14.92
N ILE A 145 -42.26 11.88 -15.68
CA ILE A 145 -40.85 11.86 -15.20
C ILE A 145 -40.47 13.09 -14.32
N GLY A 146 -41.28 14.15 -14.31
CA GLY A 146 -41.15 15.30 -13.39
C GLY A 146 -41.90 15.19 -12.05
N SER A 147 -42.44 14.01 -11.70
CA SER A 147 -43.21 13.84 -10.45
C SER A 147 -42.32 13.91 -9.20
N GLY A 148 -42.91 14.34 -8.08
CA GLY A 148 -42.20 14.41 -6.79
C GLY A 148 -41.69 13.06 -6.28
N GLU A 149 -42.21 11.95 -6.80
CA GLU A 149 -41.81 10.60 -6.42
C GLU A 149 -40.40 10.25 -6.93
N PHE A 150 -40.04 10.70 -8.13
CA PHE A 150 -38.70 10.51 -8.69
C PHE A 150 -37.64 11.32 -7.90
N TYR A 151 -37.93 12.59 -7.61
CA TYR A 151 -37.05 13.46 -6.83
C TYR A 151 -36.76 12.94 -5.41
N GLN A 152 -37.74 12.26 -4.80
CA GLN A 152 -37.56 11.62 -3.49
C GLN A 152 -36.68 10.37 -3.56
N LEU A 153 -36.73 9.63 -4.67
CA LEU A 153 -35.89 8.44 -4.89
C LEU A 153 -34.42 8.84 -5.06
N GLU A 154 -34.15 9.83 -5.90
CA GLU A 154 -32.81 10.37 -6.13
C GLU A 154 -32.18 10.92 -4.83
N ARG A 155 -32.95 11.68 -4.06
CA ARG A 155 -32.50 12.18 -2.74
C ARG A 155 -32.12 11.06 -1.78
N ARG A 156 -32.88 9.97 -1.75
CA ARG A 156 -32.60 8.82 -0.88
C ARG A 156 -31.32 8.09 -1.29
N ILE A 157 -31.08 7.95 -2.58
CA ILE A 157 -29.85 7.35 -3.12
C ILE A 157 -28.64 8.20 -2.76
N ALA A 158 -28.69 9.51 -3.03
CA ALA A 158 -27.61 10.43 -2.67
C ALA A 158 -27.32 10.44 -1.17
N ALA A 159 -28.36 10.42 -0.32
CA ALA A 159 -28.22 10.33 1.13
C ALA A 159 -27.56 9.02 1.59
N SER A 160 -27.83 7.91 0.89
CA SER A 160 -27.25 6.59 1.22
C SER A 160 -25.80 6.43 0.76
N LEU A 161 -25.40 7.07 -0.35
CA LEU A 161 -24.06 6.93 -0.93
C LEU A 161 -23.05 7.92 -0.35
N ASN A 162 -23.49 9.13 0.04
CA ASN A 162 -22.60 10.19 0.55
C ASN A 162 -21.73 9.78 1.75
N PRO A 163 -22.22 9.04 2.77
CA PRO A 163 -21.40 8.61 3.90
C PRO A 163 -20.26 7.64 3.53
N HIS A 164 -20.35 6.98 2.38
CA HIS A 164 -19.37 6.00 1.91
C HIS A 164 -18.35 6.58 0.91
N ARG A 165 -18.53 7.84 0.51
CA ARG A 165 -17.55 8.56 -0.29
C ARG A 165 -16.31 8.81 0.58
N ARG A 166 -15.25 8.03 0.37
CA ARG A 166 -13.94 8.37 0.93
C ARG A 166 -13.52 9.72 0.35
N ASP A 167 -13.42 10.71 1.23
CA ASP A 167 -12.91 12.01 0.87
C ASP A 167 -11.45 11.84 0.40
N GLY A 168 -11.15 12.29 -0.83
CA GLY A 168 -9.82 12.11 -1.45
C GLY A 168 -8.69 12.72 -0.62
N SER A 169 -9.03 13.58 0.34
CA SER A 169 -8.15 14.21 1.33
C SER A 169 -7.49 13.23 2.31
N GLN A 170 -8.08 12.05 2.58
CA GLN A 170 -7.52 11.08 3.54
C GLN A 170 -6.46 10.14 2.96
N LEU A 171 -6.41 9.99 1.63
CA LEU A 171 -5.37 9.19 0.97
C LEU A 171 -3.98 9.86 1.07
N ASN A 172 -3.92 11.19 1.08
CA ASN A 172 -2.66 11.93 1.21
C ASN A 172 -2.13 12.00 2.66
N LYS A 173 -2.98 11.85 3.69
CA LYS A 173 -2.51 11.86 5.09
C LYS A 173 -1.72 10.61 5.44
N GLN A 174 -2.12 9.44 4.94
CA GLN A 174 -1.40 8.18 5.20
C GLN A 174 -0.04 8.08 4.50
N GLN A 175 0.20 8.86 3.44
CA GLN A 175 1.53 8.93 2.81
C GLN A 175 2.50 9.83 3.58
N ILE A 176 2.02 10.89 4.24
CA ILE A 176 2.88 11.83 4.98
C ILE A 176 3.36 11.21 6.29
N ASP A 177 2.55 10.40 6.96
CA ASP A 177 2.91 9.78 8.25
C ASP A 177 3.85 8.56 8.13
N LEU A 178 4.17 8.10 6.91
CA LEU A 178 5.13 7.01 6.65
C LEU A 178 6.54 7.52 6.30
N GLU A 179 6.70 8.82 6.07
CA GLU A 179 7.98 9.48 5.75
C GLU A 179 8.45 10.45 6.86
N GLY A 180 7.77 10.47 8.02
CA GLY A 180 8.09 11.31 9.18
C GLY A 180 8.87 10.62 10.29
#